data_AF-A0A2V8N6F8-F1
#
_entry.id   AF-A0A2V8N6F8-F1
#
_cell.length_a   1.000
_cell.length_b   1.000
_cell.length_c   1.000
_cell.angle_alpha   90.00
_cell.angle_beta   90.00
_cell.angle_gamma   90.00
#
_symmetry.space_group_name_H-M   'P 1'
#
loop_
_entity.id
_entity.type
_entity.pdbx_description
1 polymer ?
#
loop_
_entity_poly.entity_id
_entity_poly.type
_entity_poly.pdbx_seq_one_letter_code
_entity_poly.pdbx_strand_id
1 'polypeptide(L)' 'MERAYRGAYNGAFPEVLYPNAEGVKTLLDDIAPRRPKAATADPKSFVDMSLVHELESSGFIKQLYKR' A
#
# COMPACT_ATOMS: atom_id res chain seq x y z
N MET A 1 -22.10 3.78 -15.30
CA MET A 1 -21.48 3.13 -14.12
C MET A 1 -19.96 3.28 -14.10
N GLU A 2 -19.25 2.91 -15.17
CA GLU A 2 -17.78 2.98 -15.28
C GLU A 2 -17.14 4.35 -14.91
N ARG A 3 -17.74 5.47 -15.31
CA ARG A 3 -17.23 6.83 -14.99
C ARG A 3 -17.37 7.19 -13.51
N ALA A 4 -18.46 6.76 -12.85
CA ALA A 4 -18.70 7.01 -11.44
C ALA A 4 -17.77 6.17 -10.56
N TYR A 5 -17.50 4.93 -10.95
CA TYR A 5 -16.48 4.08 -10.32
C TYR A 5 -15.09 4.74 -10.37
N ARG A 6 -14.65 5.20 -11.54
CA ARG A 6 -13.37 5.91 -11.66
C ARG A 6 -13.31 7.20 -10.86
N GLY A 7 -14.38 8.00 -10.85
CA GLY A 7 -14.44 9.26 -10.10
C GLY A 7 -14.39 9.07 -8.57
N ALA A 8 -15.10 8.06 -8.05
CA ALA A 8 -15.10 7.77 -6.62
C ALA A 8 -13.78 7.14 -6.14
N TYR A 9 -13.20 6.21 -6.92
CA TYR A 9 -11.93 5.57 -6.57
C TYR A 9 -10.74 6.54 -6.62
N ASN A 10 -10.65 7.38 -7.66
CA ASN A 10 -9.54 8.35 -7.78
C ASN A 10 -9.61 9.48 -6.76
N GLY A 11 -10.79 9.79 -6.21
CA GLY A 11 -10.96 10.78 -5.15
C GLY A 11 -10.68 10.23 -3.74
N ALA A 12 -10.82 8.92 -3.55
CA ALA A 12 -10.66 8.26 -2.25
C ALA A 12 -9.26 7.66 -2.03
N PHE A 13 -8.54 7.33 -3.11
CA PHE A 13 -7.22 6.72 -3.04
C PHE A 13 -6.22 7.53 -3.86
N PRO A 14 -5.03 7.85 -3.30
CA PRO A 14 -3.96 8.43 -4.09
C PRO A 14 -3.55 7.49 -5.23
N GLU A 15 -3.08 8.06 -6.34
CA GLU A 15 -2.59 7.28 -7.49
C GLU A 15 -1.45 6.32 -7.10
N VAL A 16 -0.71 6.63 -6.03
CA VAL A 16 0.31 5.75 -5.46
C VAL A 16 -0.05 5.45 -4.01
N LEU A 17 -0.35 4.18 -3.75
CA LEU A 17 -0.49 3.67 -2.38
C LEU A 17 0.89 3.28 -1.87
N TYR A 18 1.54 4.18 -1.14
CA TYR A 18 2.81 3.85 -0.50
C TYR A 18 2.61 2.86 0.65
N PRO A 19 3.39 1.77 0.69
CA PRO A 19 3.43 0.94 1.89
C PRO A 19 3.95 1.79 3.04
N ASN A 20 3.26 1.76 4.18
CA ASN A 20 3.69 2.48 5.37
C ASN A 20 3.64 1.56 6.59
N ALA A 21 4.54 1.85 7.54
CA ALA A 21 4.72 1.00 8.72
C ALA A 21 3.48 1.01 9.64
N GLU A 22 2.68 2.06 9.60
CA GLU A 22 1.46 2.18 10.40
C GLU A 22 0.39 1.18 9.96
N GLY A 23 0.11 1.09 8.66
CA GLY A 23 -0.82 0.11 8.10
C GLY A 23 -0.36 -1.33 8.32
N VAL A 24 0.95 -1.58 8.21
CA VAL A 24 1.54 -2.89 8.57
C VAL A 24 1.30 -3.19 10.05
N LYS A 25 1.51 -2.22 10.95
CA LYS A 25 1.26 -2.40 12.38
C LYS A 25 -0.19 -2.77 12.65
N THR A 26 -1.15 -2.09 12.01
CA THR A 26 -2.58 -2.41 12.13
C THR A 26 -2.85 -3.88 11.78
N LEU A 27 -2.24 -4.38 10.70
CA LEU A 27 -2.37 -5.79 10.32
C LEU A 27 -1.69 -6.73 11.32
N LEU A 28 -0.49 -6.39 11.79
CA LEU A 28 0.23 -7.18 12.80
C LEU A 28 -0.55 -7.30 14.11
N ASP A 29 -1.19 -6.21 14.55
CA ASP A 29 -2.04 -6.18 15.73
C ASP A 29 -3.29 -7.08 15.56
N ASP A 30 -3.93 -7.07 14.38
CA ASP A 30 -5.12 -7.90 14.09
C ASP A 30 -4.81 -9.40 14.09
N ILE A 31 -3.62 -9.78 13.58
CA ILE A 31 -3.24 -11.20 13.50
C ILE A 31 -2.56 -11.72 14.77
N ALA A 32 -2.05 -10.84 15.64
CA ALA A 32 -1.36 -11.20 16.88
C ALA A 32 -2.12 -12.19 17.79
N PRO A 33 -3.46 -12.09 17.98
CA PRO A 33 -4.22 -13.05 18.80
C PRO A 33 -4.12 -14.49 18.29
N ARG A 34 -3.93 -14.67 16.97
CA ARG A 34 -3.83 -15.99 16.32
C ARG A 34 -2.40 -16.38 16.00
N ARG A 35 -1.47 -15.41 15.97
CA ARG A 35 -0.05 -15.58 15.64
C ARG A 35 0.80 -14.75 16.59
N PRO A 36 1.21 -15.29 17.76
CA PRO A 36 1.94 -14.53 18.77
C PRO A 36 3.23 -13.86 18.26
N LYS A 37 3.90 -14.44 17.26
CA LYS A 37 5.09 -13.85 16.62
C LYS A 37 4.83 -12.48 15.97
N ALA A 38 3.58 -12.17 15.59
CA ALA A 38 3.23 -10.89 14.99
C ALA A 38 3.27 -9.74 16.01
N ALA A 39 3.03 -10.01 17.30
CA ALA A 39 3.03 -8.99 18.35
C ALA A 39 4.41 -8.33 18.56
N THR A 40 5.49 -9.03 18.22
CA THR A 40 6.87 -8.55 18.39
C THR A 40 7.57 -8.29 17.05
N ALA A 41 6.86 -8.42 15.93
CA ALA A 41 7.43 -8.15 14.62
C ALA A 41 7.62 -6.64 14.42
N ASP A 42 8.74 -6.23 13.82
CA ASP A 42 8.95 -4.82 13.47
C ASP A 42 8.14 -4.49 12.21
N PRO A 43 7.16 -3.57 12.26
CA PRO A 43 6.38 -3.20 11.08
C PRO A 43 7.25 -2.67 9.93
N LYS A 44 8.40 -2.06 10.23
CA LYS A 44 9.32 -1.52 9.21
C LYS A 44 10.00 -2.61 8.39
N SER A 45 10.15 -3.83 8.92
CA SER A 45 10.76 -4.93 8.16
C SER A 45 9.87 -5.46 7.02
N PHE A 46 8.62 -5.02 6.94
CA PHE A 46 7.67 -5.38 5.88
C PHE A 46 7.41 -4.24 4.89
N VAL A 47 8.13 -3.12 5.04
CA VAL A 47 8.01 -1.96 4.15
C VAL A 47 9.32 -1.77 3.41
N ASP A 48 9.29 -1.99 2.10
CA ASP A 48 10.40 -1.71 1.21
C ASP A 48 9.97 -0.66 0.16
N MET A 49 10.49 0.55 0.33
CA MET A 49 10.22 1.67 -0.58
C MET A 49 11.09 1.64 -1.83
N SER A 50 12.17 0.85 -1.86
CA SER A 50 13.08 0.82 -3.01
C SER A 50 12.38 0.33 -4.29
N LEU A 51 11.56 -0.71 -4.17
CA LEU A 51 10.75 -1.23 -5.26
C LEU A 51 9.73 -0.18 -5.75
N VAL A 52 9.07 0.52 -4.84
CA VAL A 52 8.09 1.55 -5.22
C VAL A 52 8.78 2.68 -5.97
N HIS A 53 9.92 3.14 -5.48
CA HIS A 53 10.71 4.17 -6.15
C HIS A 53 11.24 3.74 -7.52
N GLU A 54 11.61 2.46 -7.68
CA GLU A 54 12.00 1.91 -8.99
C GLU A 54 10.81 1.94 -9.98
N LEU A 55 9.62 1.53 -9.53
CA LEU A 55 8.40 1.55 -10.35
C LEU A 55 7.94 2.98 -10.68
N GLU A 56 8.12 3.92 -9.76
CA GLU A 56 7.85 5.33 -10.00
C GLU A 56 8.83 5.95 -11.00
N SER A 57 10.14 5.72 -10.80
CA SER A 57 11.20 6.31 -11.62
C SER A 57 11.24 5.73 -13.04
N SER A 58 10.90 4.45 -13.21
CA SER A 58 10.68 3.84 -14.54
C SER A 58 9.44 4.39 -15.27
N GLY A 59 8.58 5.13 -14.57
CA GLY A 59 7.32 5.63 -15.09
C GLY A 59 6.26 4.54 -15.27
N PHE A 60 6.48 3.33 -14.74
CA PHE A 60 5.54 2.22 -14.80
C PHE A 60 4.20 2.58 -14.15
N ILE A 61 4.23 3.15 -12.93
CA ILE A 61 3.01 3.55 -12.21
C ILE A 61 2.20 4.57 -13.03
N LYS A 62 2.87 5.57 -13.61
CA LYS A 62 2.21 6.56 -14.47
C LYS A 62 1.53 5.93 -15.68
N GLN A 63 2.05 4.83 -16.23
CA GLN A 63 1.43 4.14 -17.37
C GLN A 63 0.16 3.38 -16.96
N LEU A 64 0.07 2.86 -15.74
CA LEU A 64 -1.12 2.16 -15.24
C LEU A 64 -2.35 3.08 -15.13
N TYR A 65 -2.13 4.36 -14.82
CA TYR A 65 -3.20 5.35 -14.62
C TYR A 65 -3.48 6.24 -15.83
N LYS A 66 -2.63 6.21 -16.86
CA LYS A 66 -2.90 6.77 -18.19
C LYS A 66 -3.89 5.86 -18.94
N ARG A 67 -5.18 5.96 -18.61
CA ARG A 67 -6.23 5.62 -19.57
C ARG A 67 -6.44 6.78 -20.55
#